data_AF-A0A7J6EGW9-F1
#
_entry.id   AF-A0A7J6EGW9-F1
#
_cell.length_a   1.000
_cell.length_b   1.000
_cell.length_c   1.000
_cell.angle_alpha   90.00
_cell.angle_beta   90.00
_cell.angle_gamma   90.00
#
_symmetry.space_group_name_H-M   'P 1'
#
loop_
_entity.id
_entity.type
_entity.pdbx_description
1 polymer ?
#
loop_
_entity_poly.entity_id
_entity_poly.type
_entity_poly.pdbx_seq_one_letter_code
_entity_poly.pdbx_strand_id
1 'polypeptide(L)'
;MNHIILSVTKMQPPSAPNNVQPQQQQHQQQQQSAIPIQTTNNRSGFMTRLVEYLFFSHLILIAALLIFLAAQGLPRHHHHFRPAHWYPPLLASTGSAAILSLLSQWIAGCSPSKAFKAAFWLAPLSTCAIAVLLINVGSVASLVAGVTALLCAFFLSLYGCWVSPRFYYAIRVLTVSNAPPPLKGKATSLLTLSMLIGTLYSCFLIIGIGGARAGKNNFEALYISILLLSMAWTMQVIKYTLLATITRVKYMYLAAGNDVETSLALRETVKQLMGSICAGSFLVPILGGVWSSARAMKLAAGDTGEFLFSCADCYAGCASTLVMYGNRWGFVHVGVYNKGIMQASIDVWELFRKIELEPLINSDLTGSFCFLSGVAVGATCSLVGGIWAFVIHKSYATELTLFAFFIGYFMCRIAMAWQQACVTAYYVAYAENPQSPRFDNTIPDRIQRLRRLQA
;
A
#
# COMPACT_ATOMS: atom_id res chain seq x y z
N MET A 1 -97.10 43.72 2.83
CA MET A 1 -96.32 42.60 2.25
C MET A 1 -95.07 43.21 1.64
N ASN A 2 -93.97 43.16 2.37
CA ASN A 2 -92.76 43.96 2.13
C ASN A 2 -91.66 43.17 1.40
N HIS A 3 -91.11 43.84 0.39
CA HIS A 3 -89.70 43.98 -0.03
C HIS A 3 -88.69 42.82 0.12
N ILE A 4 -88.05 42.58 -1.03
CA ILE A 4 -86.85 41.80 -1.36
C ILE A 4 -85.57 42.59 -0.97
N ILE A 5 -84.59 41.95 -0.31
CA ILE A 5 -83.17 42.37 -0.25
C ILE A 5 -82.23 41.14 -0.32
N LEU A 6 -81.09 41.34 -0.99
CA LEU A 6 -80.03 40.45 -1.46
C LEU A 6 -79.20 39.67 -0.41
N SER A 7 -78.60 38.54 -0.82
CA SER A 7 -77.24 38.15 -0.38
C SER A 7 -76.46 37.28 -1.41
N VAL A 8 -75.50 37.94 -2.05
CA VAL A 8 -74.12 37.55 -2.44
C VAL A 8 -73.82 36.12 -2.92
N THR A 9 -73.57 36.02 -4.24
CA THR A 9 -72.88 34.94 -4.94
C THR A 9 -71.35 35.02 -4.70
N LYS A 10 -70.71 33.93 -4.26
CA LYS A 10 -69.24 33.78 -4.30
C LYS A 10 -68.89 32.65 -5.27
N MET A 11 -68.38 33.02 -6.45
CA MET A 11 -67.87 32.08 -7.46
C MET A 11 -66.57 31.46 -6.99
N GLN A 12 -66.46 30.14 -7.13
CA GLN A 12 -65.22 29.37 -6.97
C GLN A 12 -64.66 29.06 -8.36
N PRO A 13 -63.42 29.50 -8.69
CA PRO A 13 -62.82 29.21 -9.99
C PRO A 13 -62.28 27.76 -10.07
N PRO A 14 -62.11 27.22 -11.30
CA PRO A 14 -61.79 25.80 -11.53
C PRO A 14 -60.35 25.42 -11.16
N SER A 15 -60.20 24.15 -10.82
CA SER A 15 -58.97 23.43 -10.48
C SER A 15 -57.84 23.61 -11.53
N ALA A 16 -56.69 24.08 -11.07
CA ALA A 16 -55.42 24.05 -11.80
C ALA A 16 -54.74 22.66 -11.66
N PRO A 17 -53.93 22.23 -12.64
CA PRO A 17 -53.36 20.88 -12.69
C PRO A 17 -52.32 20.64 -11.58
N ASN A 18 -52.32 19.40 -11.06
CA ASN A 18 -51.36 18.90 -10.08
C ASN A 18 -49.92 19.09 -10.57
N ASN A 19 -49.23 20.06 -9.97
CA ASN A 19 -47.79 20.21 -10.10
C ASN A 19 -47.11 19.31 -9.07
N VAL A 20 -46.78 18.08 -9.46
CA VAL A 20 -46.05 17.12 -8.62
C VAL A 20 -44.55 17.34 -8.83
N GLN A 21 -43.88 18.02 -7.86
CA GLN A 21 -42.51 17.80 -7.34
C GLN A 21 -41.89 19.10 -6.79
N PRO A 22 -41.19 19.09 -5.62
CA PRO A 22 -39.88 18.40 -5.48
C PRO A 22 -39.63 17.64 -4.16
N GLN A 23 -40.63 17.45 -3.28
CA GLN A 23 -40.36 16.82 -1.97
C GLN A 23 -40.22 15.28 -2.02
N GLN A 24 -40.84 14.60 -2.97
CA GLN A 24 -40.74 13.13 -3.07
C GLN A 24 -39.40 12.64 -3.65
N GLN A 25 -38.72 13.45 -4.47
CA GLN A 25 -37.38 13.10 -4.98
C GLN A 25 -36.28 13.28 -3.91
N GLN A 26 -36.44 14.23 -2.98
CA GLN A 26 -35.52 14.37 -1.85
C GLN A 26 -35.65 13.23 -0.83
N HIS A 27 -36.87 12.73 -0.58
CA HIS A 27 -37.05 11.61 0.35
C HIS A 27 -36.48 10.28 -0.18
N GLN A 28 -36.52 10.04 -1.50
CA GLN A 28 -35.95 8.83 -2.08
C GLN A 28 -34.41 8.82 -2.11
N GLN A 29 -33.77 9.99 -2.19
CA GLN A 29 -32.30 10.10 -2.15
C GLN A 29 -31.73 10.02 -0.72
N GLN A 30 -32.50 10.42 0.28
CA GLN A 30 -32.06 10.43 1.68
C GLN A 30 -32.11 9.04 2.34
N GLN A 31 -32.92 8.12 1.81
CA GLN A 31 -33.07 6.76 2.35
C GLN A 31 -31.99 5.76 1.88
N GLN A 32 -31.13 6.16 0.93
CA GLN A 32 -30.02 5.33 0.41
C GLN A 32 -28.67 5.59 1.10
N SER A 33 -28.63 6.47 2.10
CA SER A 33 -27.39 6.86 2.81
C SER A 33 -27.14 6.11 4.12
N ALA A 34 -27.99 5.14 4.49
CA ALA A 34 -27.71 4.24 5.59
C ALA A 34 -26.97 3.02 5.04
N ILE A 35 -25.64 3.12 4.94
CA ILE A 35 -24.79 1.96 4.68
C ILE A 35 -25.07 0.93 5.78
N PRO A 36 -25.65 -0.25 5.47
CA PRO A 36 -25.94 -1.24 6.50
C PRO A 36 -24.61 -1.75 7.05
N ILE A 37 -24.37 -1.49 8.33
CA ILE A 37 -23.25 -2.06 9.08
C ILE A 37 -23.54 -3.56 9.20
N GLN A 38 -22.96 -4.37 8.32
CA GLN A 38 -22.96 -5.82 8.50
C GLN A 38 -22.13 -6.14 9.74
N THR A 39 -22.81 -6.58 10.80
CA THR A 39 -22.19 -7.05 12.04
C THR A 39 -21.29 -8.25 11.75
N THR A 40 -19.99 -8.09 11.97
CA THR A 40 -18.99 -9.16 11.87
C THR A 40 -19.35 -10.34 12.78
N ASN A 41 -19.28 -11.56 12.23
CA ASN A 41 -19.47 -12.82 12.94
C ASN A 41 -18.53 -12.94 14.17
N ASN A 42 -19.03 -13.39 15.34
CA ASN A 42 -18.31 -13.36 16.63
C ASN A 42 -16.89 -13.96 16.59
N ARG A 43 -16.68 -15.03 15.79
CA ARG A 43 -15.38 -15.70 15.66
C ARG A 43 -14.33 -14.85 14.91
N SER A 44 -14.77 -14.04 13.95
CA SER A 44 -13.89 -13.11 13.22
C SER A 44 -13.47 -11.92 14.08
N GLY A 45 -14.35 -11.45 14.98
CA GLY A 45 -14.05 -10.38 15.93
C GLY A 45 -13.00 -10.77 16.97
N PHE A 46 -13.04 -12.01 17.49
CA PHE A 46 -12.05 -12.50 18.44
C PHE A 46 -10.63 -12.56 17.84
N MET A 47 -10.49 -13.17 16.64
CA MET A 47 -9.18 -13.27 15.97
C MET A 47 -8.59 -11.89 15.64
N THR A 48 -9.44 -10.95 15.25
CA THR A 48 -9.05 -9.56 14.98
C THR A 48 -8.45 -8.91 16.24
N ARG A 49 -9.11 -9.06 17.39
CA ARG A 49 -8.60 -8.54 18.67
C ARG A 49 -7.31 -9.25 19.12
N LEU A 50 -7.20 -10.55 18.93
CA LEU A 50 -5.99 -11.31 19.27
C LEU A 50 -4.76 -10.79 18.51
N VAL A 51 -4.91 -10.56 17.20
CA VAL A 51 -3.81 -10.04 16.36
C VAL A 51 -3.46 -8.60 16.74
N GLU A 52 -4.45 -7.80 17.13
CA GLU A 52 -4.22 -6.46 17.67
C GLU A 52 -3.35 -6.51 18.93
N TYR A 53 -3.73 -7.32 19.92
CA TYR A 53 -2.95 -7.51 21.14
C TYR A 53 -1.55 -8.05 20.87
N LEU A 54 -1.41 -8.99 19.92
CA LEU A 54 -0.12 -9.54 19.51
C LEU A 54 0.79 -8.45 18.93
N PHE A 55 0.26 -7.55 18.11
CA PHE A 55 1.03 -6.47 17.53
C PHE A 55 1.53 -5.47 18.59
N PHE A 56 0.67 -5.06 19.52
CA PHE A 56 1.06 -4.14 20.59
C PHE A 56 2.03 -4.78 21.59
N SER A 57 1.84 -6.05 21.96
CA SER A 57 2.79 -6.76 22.81
C SER A 57 4.15 -6.91 22.12
N HIS A 58 4.17 -7.18 20.81
CA HIS A 58 5.38 -7.14 20.00
C HIS A 58 6.10 -5.80 20.08
N LEU A 59 5.39 -4.66 19.96
CA LEU A 59 6.03 -3.33 20.06
C LEU A 59 6.67 -3.09 21.43
N ILE A 60 6.00 -3.52 22.51
CA ILE A 60 6.53 -3.41 23.88
C ILE A 60 7.77 -4.28 24.05
N LEU A 61 7.73 -5.54 23.60
CA LEU A 61 8.85 -6.47 23.67
C LEU A 61 10.06 -5.95 22.86
N ILE A 62 9.82 -5.37 21.69
CA ILE A 62 10.87 -4.77 20.87
C ILE A 62 11.43 -3.52 21.54
N ALA A 63 10.60 -2.66 22.13
CA ALA A 63 11.10 -1.51 22.89
C ALA A 63 12.00 -1.95 24.06
N ALA A 64 11.59 -2.97 24.82
CA ALA A 64 12.40 -3.54 25.90
C ALA A 64 13.73 -4.14 25.38
N LEU A 65 13.67 -4.88 24.26
CA LEU A 65 14.86 -5.42 23.60
C LEU A 65 15.80 -4.30 23.13
N LEU A 66 15.27 -3.22 22.56
CA LEU A 66 16.07 -2.07 22.11
C LEU A 66 16.77 -1.38 23.27
N ILE A 67 16.09 -1.20 24.40
CA ILE A 67 16.69 -0.62 25.62
C ILE A 67 17.81 -1.54 26.13
N PHE A 68 17.58 -2.84 26.17
CA PHE A 68 18.58 -3.83 26.57
C PHE A 68 19.82 -3.82 25.66
N LEU A 69 19.63 -3.86 24.34
CA LEU A 69 20.72 -3.83 23.37
C LEU A 69 21.46 -2.49 23.37
N ALA A 70 20.75 -1.37 23.52
CA ALA A 70 21.35 -0.06 23.66
C ALA A 70 22.23 -0.01 24.91
N ALA A 71 21.73 -0.50 26.06
CA ALA A 71 22.49 -0.57 27.31
C ALA A 71 23.76 -1.43 27.19
N GLN A 72 23.69 -2.54 26.47
CA GLN A 72 24.86 -3.39 26.20
C GLN A 72 25.87 -2.73 25.25
N GLY A 73 25.41 -1.84 24.38
CA GLY A 73 26.25 -1.06 23.46
C GLY A 73 26.88 0.19 24.07
N LEU A 74 26.63 0.52 25.34
CA LEU A 74 27.32 1.63 26.03
C LEU A 74 28.80 1.30 26.25
N PRO A 75 29.69 2.32 26.20
CA PRO A 75 31.12 2.13 26.05
C PRO A 75 31.76 1.44 27.25
N ARG A 76 32.13 0.16 27.06
CA ARG A 76 33.19 -0.51 27.81
C ARG A 76 34.21 -1.01 26.78
N HIS A 77 35.17 -0.16 26.40
CA HIS A 77 36.29 -0.46 25.50
C HIS A 77 35.98 -1.47 24.37
N HIS A 78 35.32 -1.03 23.30
CA HIS A 78 35.06 -1.89 22.14
C HIS A 78 36.24 -1.84 21.16
N HIS A 79 37.08 -2.88 21.14
CA HIS A 79 38.18 -2.97 20.16
C HIS A 79 37.69 -3.30 18.73
N HIS A 80 36.45 -3.80 18.56
CA HIS A 80 35.94 -4.32 17.28
C HIS A 80 34.80 -3.52 16.63
N PHE A 81 34.04 -2.71 17.39
CA PHE A 81 32.93 -1.91 16.86
C PHE A 81 33.27 -0.42 16.97
N ARG A 82 33.17 0.31 15.85
CA ARG A 82 33.48 1.76 15.79
C ARG A 82 32.21 2.57 15.50
N PRO A 83 31.45 3.00 16.54
CA PRO A 83 30.20 3.73 16.38
C PRO A 83 30.27 4.93 15.43
N ALA A 84 31.37 5.69 15.50
CA ALA A 84 31.59 6.89 14.70
C ALA A 84 31.62 6.64 13.18
N HIS A 85 31.92 5.41 12.74
CA HIS A 85 31.94 5.05 11.33
C HIS A 85 30.70 4.28 10.88
N TRP A 86 29.93 3.74 11.83
CA TRP A 86 28.79 2.87 11.56
C TRP A 86 27.45 3.62 11.55
N TYR A 87 27.22 4.49 12.53
CA TYR A 87 25.96 5.24 12.65
C TYR A 87 25.77 6.32 11.56
N PRO A 88 26.78 7.17 11.24
CA PRO A 88 26.55 8.28 10.30
C PRO A 88 26.09 7.87 8.90
N PRO A 89 26.67 6.84 8.24
CA PRO A 89 26.19 6.40 6.93
C PRO A 89 24.70 5.98 6.94
N LEU A 90 24.28 5.29 8.01
CA LEU A 90 22.92 4.75 8.10
C LEU A 90 21.90 5.84 8.45
N LEU A 91 22.27 6.80 9.31
CA LEU A 91 21.44 7.97 9.61
C LEU A 91 21.31 8.89 8.38
N ALA A 92 22.40 9.11 7.64
CA ALA A 92 22.38 9.85 6.38
C ALA A 92 21.47 9.16 5.34
N SER A 93 21.56 7.83 5.24
CA SER A 93 20.66 7.04 4.39
C SER A 93 19.20 7.12 4.84
N THR A 94 18.93 7.17 6.14
CA THR A 94 17.56 7.27 6.69
C THR A 94 16.94 8.64 6.42
N GLY A 95 17.72 9.71 6.59
CA GLY A 95 17.30 11.05 6.18
C GLY A 95 17.04 11.14 4.68
N SER A 96 17.93 10.56 3.87
CA SER A 96 17.76 10.45 2.41
C SER A 96 16.49 9.68 2.05
N ALA A 97 16.20 8.57 2.74
CA ALA A 97 14.98 7.78 2.55
C ALA A 97 13.71 8.61 2.74
N ALA A 98 13.63 9.41 3.80
CA ALA A 98 12.48 10.27 4.06
C ALA A 98 12.31 11.31 2.93
N ILE A 99 13.39 11.98 2.53
CA ILE A 99 13.39 13.01 1.47
C ILE A 99 12.99 12.40 0.11
N LEU A 100 13.67 11.33 -0.31
CA LEU A 100 13.41 10.65 -1.58
C LEU A 100 12.00 10.08 -1.66
N SER A 101 11.46 9.59 -0.55
CA SER A 101 10.09 9.06 -0.49
C SER A 101 9.04 10.16 -0.64
N LEU A 102 9.21 11.30 0.05
CA LEU A 102 8.35 12.47 -0.11
C LEU A 102 8.45 13.04 -1.53
N LEU A 103 9.66 13.12 -2.10
CA LEU A 103 9.88 13.54 -3.48
C LEU A 103 9.19 12.61 -4.48
N SER A 104 9.33 11.30 -4.31
CA SER A 104 8.68 10.31 -5.18
C SER A 104 7.16 10.44 -5.14
N GLN A 105 6.59 10.68 -3.95
CA GLN A 105 5.17 10.91 -3.76
C GLN A 105 4.69 12.24 -4.36
N TRP A 106 5.49 13.29 -4.22
CA TRP A 106 5.23 14.59 -4.85
C TRP A 106 5.20 14.46 -6.38
N ILE A 107 6.20 13.83 -6.98
CA ILE A 107 6.27 13.61 -8.44
C ILE A 107 5.10 12.74 -8.91
N ALA A 108 4.72 11.72 -8.13
CA ALA A 108 3.55 10.89 -8.45
C ALA A 108 2.24 11.67 -8.45
N GLY A 109 2.09 12.67 -7.58
CA GLY A 109 0.94 13.58 -7.55
C GLY A 109 0.94 14.60 -8.69
N CYS A 110 2.08 15.27 -8.94
CA CYS A 110 2.17 16.35 -9.93
C CYS A 110 2.29 15.85 -11.37
N SER A 111 2.91 14.70 -11.58
CA SER A 111 3.17 14.15 -12.91
C SER A 111 3.17 12.62 -12.88
N PRO A 112 1.97 12.00 -12.75
CA PRO A 112 1.82 10.54 -12.66
C PRO A 112 2.57 9.81 -13.78
N SER A 113 2.51 10.31 -15.02
CA SER A 113 3.20 9.72 -16.18
C SER A 113 4.72 9.67 -16.01
N LYS A 114 5.33 10.76 -15.52
CA LYS A 114 6.78 10.84 -15.30
C LYS A 114 7.20 9.96 -14.13
N ALA A 115 6.46 10.00 -13.01
CA ALA A 115 6.72 9.16 -11.85
C ALA A 115 6.67 7.68 -12.21
N PHE A 116 5.63 7.28 -12.94
CA PHE A 116 5.40 5.91 -13.35
C PHE A 116 6.57 5.40 -14.20
N LYS A 117 6.92 6.11 -15.27
CA LYS A 117 8.06 5.73 -16.11
C LYS A 117 9.38 5.72 -15.32
N ALA A 118 9.62 6.74 -14.50
CA ALA A 118 10.83 6.82 -13.69
C ALA A 118 10.99 5.62 -12.75
N ALA A 119 9.93 5.17 -12.08
CA ALA A 119 10.00 4.01 -11.19
C ALA A 119 10.45 2.73 -11.92
N PHE A 120 9.94 2.49 -13.13
CA PHE A 120 10.29 1.31 -13.93
C PHE A 120 11.72 1.33 -14.47
N TRP A 121 12.32 2.51 -14.70
CA TRP A 121 13.69 2.63 -15.20
C TRP A 121 14.73 2.81 -14.09
N LEU A 122 14.42 3.61 -13.06
CA LEU A 122 15.35 3.89 -11.96
C LEU A 122 15.53 2.68 -11.05
N ALA A 123 14.50 1.85 -10.84
CA ALA A 123 14.61 0.67 -10.01
C ALA A 123 15.69 -0.33 -10.49
N PRO A 124 15.65 -0.84 -11.74
CA PRO A 124 16.70 -1.73 -12.22
C PRO A 124 18.07 -1.05 -12.33
N LEU A 125 18.13 0.22 -12.75
CA LEU A 125 19.39 0.96 -12.88
C LEU A 125 20.12 1.14 -11.54
N SER A 126 19.40 1.61 -10.52
CA SER A 126 19.96 1.80 -9.18
C SER A 126 20.30 0.45 -8.51
N THR A 127 19.50 -0.59 -8.74
CA THR A 127 19.79 -1.95 -8.26
C THR A 127 21.06 -2.51 -8.90
N CYS A 128 21.28 -2.25 -10.20
CA CYS A 128 22.51 -2.63 -10.90
C CYS A 128 23.74 -1.89 -10.31
N ALA A 129 23.61 -0.59 -10.02
CA ALA A 129 24.69 0.18 -9.39
C ALA A 129 25.08 -0.39 -8.01
N ILE A 130 24.10 -0.86 -7.22
CA ILE A 130 24.38 -1.55 -5.94
C ILE A 130 25.08 -2.88 -6.16
N ALA A 131 24.67 -3.64 -7.18
CA ALA A 131 25.33 -4.90 -7.50
C ALA A 131 26.82 -4.70 -7.75
N VAL A 132 27.17 -3.67 -8.55
CA VAL A 132 28.57 -3.30 -8.80
C VAL A 132 29.29 -2.90 -7.50
N LEU A 133 28.66 -2.06 -6.67
CA LEU A 133 29.23 -1.66 -5.37
C LEU A 133 29.52 -2.87 -4.47
N LEU A 134 28.57 -3.79 -4.33
CA LEU A 134 28.69 -4.98 -3.48
C LEU A 134 29.73 -5.97 -4.00
N ILE A 135 29.85 -6.14 -5.32
CA ILE A 135 30.91 -6.95 -5.93
C ILE A 135 32.29 -6.35 -5.61
N ASN A 136 32.44 -5.03 -5.66
CA ASN A 136 33.70 -4.33 -5.35
C ASN A 136 34.10 -4.39 -3.86
N VAL A 137 33.17 -4.70 -2.95
CA VAL A 137 33.50 -4.92 -1.53
C VAL A 137 34.46 -6.11 -1.35
N GLY A 138 34.38 -7.13 -2.21
CA GLY A 138 35.31 -8.26 -2.22
C GLY A 138 35.15 -9.27 -1.08
N SER A 139 34.01 -9.28 -0.37
CA SER A 139 33.69 -10.30 0.64
C SER A 139 32.77 -11.37 0.05
N VAL A 140 32.76 -12.59 0.60
CA VAL A 140 31.86 -13.67 0.12
C VAL A 140 30.39 -13.25 0.24
N ALA A 141 30.01 -12.66 1.37
CA ALA A 141 28.64 -12.18 1.60
C ALA A 141 28.25 -11.07 0.60
N SER A 142 29.17 -10.15 0.31
CA SER A 142 28.91 -9.07 -0.65
C SER A 142 28.87 -9.56 -2.09
N LEU A 143 29.65 -10.58 -2.43
CA LEU A 143 29.60 -11.22 -3.75
C LEU A 143 28.24 -11.88 -3.97
N VAL A 144 27.76 -12.67 -3.01
CA VAL A 144 26.44 -13.32 -3.08
C VAL A 144 25.33 -12.27 -3.19
N ALA A 145 25.37 -11.23 -2.35
CA ALA A 145 24.40 -10.15 -2.38
C ALA A 145 24.47 -9.36 -3.71
N GLY A 146 25.67 -9.12 -4.23
CA GLY A 146 25.90 -8.40 -5.49
C GLY A 146 25.42 -9.16 -6.71
N VAL A 147 25.72 -10.46 -6.82
CA VAL A 147 25.21 -11.32 -7.90
C VAL A 147 23.68 -11.42 -7.82
N THR A 148 23.12 -11.56 -6.63
CA THR A 148 21.67 -11.58 -6.42
C THR A 148 21.03 -10.26 -6.88
N ALA A 149 21.61 -9.11 -6.50
CA ALA A 149 21.16 -7.80 -6.93
C ALA A 149 21.25 -7.62 -8.45
N LEU A 150 22.30 -8.16 -9.09
CA LEU A 150 22.46 -8.10 -10.55
C LEU A 150 21.37 -8.91 -11.27
N LEU A 151 21.08 -10.12 -10.80
CA LEU A 151 19.99 -10.94 -11.32
C LEU A 151 18.64 -10.25 -11.11
N CYS A 152 18.41 -9.67 -9.94
CA CYS A 152 17.21 -8.86 -9.67
C CYS A 152 17.10 -7.69 -10.66
N ALA A 153 18.16 -6.91 -10.88
CA ALA A 153 18.15 -5.80 -11.83
C ALA A 153 17.81 -6.26 -13.25
N PHE A 154 18.35 -7.40 -13.69
CA PHE A 154 18.02 -8.01 -14.98
C PHE A 154 16.53 -8.37 -15.09
N PHE A 155 15.97 -9.09 -14.11
CA PHE A 155 14.54 -9.44 -14.11
C PHE A 155 13.62 -8.23 -14.01
N LEU A 156 13.99 -7.20 -13.24
CA LEU A 156 13.23 -5.95 -13.13
C LEU A 156 13.20 -5.21 -14.49
N SER A 157 14.32 -5.18 -15.21
CA SER A 157 14.39 -4.63 -16.57
C SER A 157 13.50 -5.40 -17.55
N LEU A 158 13.59 -6.73 -17.56
CA LEU A 158 12.74 -7.57 -18.41
C LEU A 158 11.26 -7.35 -18.11
N TYR A 159 10.89 -7.30 -16.82
CA TYR A 159 9.53 -7.03 -16.39
C TYR A 159 9.04 -5.67 -16.89
N GLY A 160 9.86 -4.62 -16.76
CA GLY A 160 9.53 -3.28 -17.25
C GLY A 160 9.28 -3.23 -18.76
N CYS A 161 10.12 -3.91 -19.55
CA CYS A 161 9.91 -4.06 -20.99
C CYS A 161 8.60 -4.79 -21.30
N TRP A 162 8.34 -5.91 -20.61
CA TRP A 162 7.17 -6.75 -20.82
C TRP A 162 5.85 -6.03 -20.52
N VAL A 163 5.79 -5.24 -19.44
CA VAL A 163 4.55 -4.52 -19.07
C VAL A 163 4.39 -3.17 -19.74
N SER A 164 5.37 -2.70 -20.52
CA SER A 164 5.34 -1.40 -21.19
C SER A 164 4.08 -1.12 -22.02
N PRO A 165 3.45 -2.08 -22.72
CA PRO A 165 2.21 -1.82 -23.48
C PRO A 165 1.02 -1.45 -22.57
N ARG A 166 1.09 -1.79 -21.27
CA ARG A 166 0.04 -1.52 -20.28
C ARG A 166 0.21 -0.15 -19.60
N PHE A 167 1.32 0.55 -19.83
CA PHE A 167 1.64 1.82 -19.17
C PHE A 167 0.58 2.90 -19.42
N TYR A 168 0.09 3.02 -20.65
CA TYR A 168 -0.91 4.04 -20.99
C TYR A 168 -2.14 3.96 -20.08
N TYR A 169 -2.70 2.75 -19.93
CA TYR A 169 -3.87 2.53 -19.09
C TYR A 169 -3.55 2.75 -17.60
N ALA A 170 -2.44 2.18 -17.11
CA ALA A 170 -2.05 2.32 -15.72
C ALA A 170 -1.82 3.79 -15.30
N ILE A 171 -1.17 4.58 -16.16
CA ILE A 171 -0.96 6.02 -15.95
C ILE A 171 -2.30 6.77 -15.96
N ARG A 172 -3.22 6.42 -16.87
CA ARG A 172 -4.55 7.04 -16.93
C ARG A 172 -5.35 6.77 -15.65
N VAL A 173 -5.42 5.52 -15.21
CA VAL A 173 -6.08 5.14 -13.94
C VAL A 173 -5.45 5.84 -12.75
N LEU A 174 -4.12 5.89 -12.68
CA LEU A 174 -3.42 6.61 -11.63
C LEU A 174 -3.77 8.11 -11.65
N THR A 175 -3.85 8.73 -12.83
CA THR A 175 -4.18 10.15 -12.97
C THR A 175 -5.63 10.44 -12.52
N VAL A 176 -6.59 9.64 -13.01
CA VAL A 176 -8.02 9.83 -12.71
C VAL A 176 -8.31 9.56 -11.23
N SER A 177 -7.75 8.49 -10.65
CA SER A 177 -7.97 8.16 -9.24
C SER A 177 -7.33 9.16 -8.27
N ASN A 178 -6.22 9.78 -8.67
CA ASN A 178 -5.59 10.84 -7.89
C ASN A 178 -6.22 12.21 -8.07
N ALA A 179 -7.13 12.39 -9.04
CA ALA A 179 -7.85 13.64 -9.21
C ALA A 179 -8.39 14.08 -7.84
N PRO A 180 -8.08 15.32 -7.42
CA PRO A 180 -8.30 15.75 -6.05
C PRO A 180 -9.80 15.78 -5.75
N PRO A 181 -10.27 15.05 -4.74
CA PRO A 181 -11.47 15.43 -4.02
C PRO A 181 -11.19 16.78 -3.36
N PRO A 182 -12.22 17.51 -2.92
CA PRO A 182 -12.09 18.61 -1.98
C PRO A 182 -11.67 18.08 -0.59
N LEU A 183 -10.51 17.40 -0.49
CA LEU A 183 -9.90 17.09 0.78
C LEU A 183 -9.39 18.40 1.37
N LYS A 184 -10.07 18.87 2.41
CA LYS A 184 -9.54 19.86 3.35
C LYS A 184 -8.09 19.46 3.67
N GLY A 185 -7.16 20.43 3.62
CA GLY A 185 -5.69 20.27 3.55
C GLY A 185 -4.94 19.44 4.62
N LYS A 186 -5.62 18.55 5.35
CA LYS A 186 -5.06 17.65 6.37
C LYS A 186 -4.60 16.30 5.82
N ALA A 187 -4.86 15.99 4.55
CA ALA A 187 -4.51 14.69 3.97
C ALA A 187 -2.99 14.51 3.74
N THR A 188 -2.32 15.59 3.33
CA THR A 188 -0.85 15.69 3.29
C THR A 188 -0.26 15.61 4.69
N SER A 189 -0.92 16.22 5.69
CA SER A 189 -0.50 16.14 7.10
C SER A 189 -0.47 14.70 7.61
N LEU A 190 -1.48 13.89 7.29
CA LEU A 190 -1.50 12.46 7.66
C LEU A 190 -0.31 11.69 7.06
N LEU A 191 -0.04 11.87 5.77
CA LEU A 191 1.12 11.26 5.12
C LEU A 191 2.43 11.67 5.80
N THR A 192 2.62 12.96 6.05
CA THR A 192 3.84 13.46 6.72
C THR A 192 4.00 12.89 8.13
N LEU A 193 2.90 12.72 8.87
CA LEU A 193 2.91 12.10 10.19
C LEU A 193 3.31 10.61 10.11
N SER A 194 2.76 9.85 9.17
CA SER A 194 3.15 8.44 8.97
C SER A 194 4.62 8.29 8.60
N MET A 195 5.15 9.17 7.75
CA MET A 195 6.57 9.22 7.38
C MET A 195 7.46 9.58 8.57
N LEU A 196 7.05 10.53 9.39
CA LEU A 196 7.76 10.91 10.61
C LEU A 196 7.82 9.73 11.60
N ILE A 197 6.69 9.08 11.86
CA ILE A 197 6.62 7.90 12.74
C ILE A 197 7.54 6.79 12.23
N GLY A 198 7.49 6.47 10.92
CA GLY A 198 8.39 5.50 10.31
C GLY A 198 9.86 5.88 10.49
N THR A 199 10.21 7.14 10.25
CA THR A 199 11.59 7.64 10.37
C THR A 199 12.10 7.51 11.80
N LEU A 200 11.32 7.96 12.78
CA LEU A 200 11.66 7.86 14.20
C LEU A 200 11.83 6.40 14.64
N TYR A 201 10.93 5.52 14.20
CA TYR A 201 11.02 4.10 14.50
C TYR A 201 12.25 3.45 13.86
N SER A 202 12.62 3.82 12.63
CA SER A 202 13.85 3.36 11.97
C SER A 202 15.10 3.81 12.74
N CYS A 203 15.14 5.08 13.17
CA CYS A 203 16.23 5.59 14.01
C CYS A 203 16.35 4.79 15.32
N PHE A 204 15.23 4.45 15.96
CA PHE A 204 15.23 3.62 17.17
C PHE A 204 15.79 2.22 16.91
N LEU A 205 15.41 1.59 15.80
CA LEU A 205 15.94 0.28 15.40
C LEU A 205 17.44 0.32 15.07
N ILE A 206 17.92 1.40 14.42
CA ILE A 206 19.34 1.60 14.12
C ILE A 206 20.18 1.58 15.40
N ILE A 207 19.70 2.23 16.47
CA ILE A 207 20.36 2.21 17.79
C ILE A 207 20.45 0.78 18.33
N GLY A 208 19.35 0.01 18.23
CA GLY A 208 19.34 -1.39 18.67
C GLY A 208 20.26 -2.31 17.87
N ILE A 209 20.30 -2.16 16.54
CA ILE A 209 21.19 -2.94 15.67
C ILE A 209 22.65 -2.62 16.00
N GLY A 210 23.00 -1.34 16.16
CA GLY A 210 24.35 -0.94 16.56
C GLY A 210 24.71 -1.45 17.96
N GLY A 211 23.76 -1.46 18.91
CA GLY A 211 23.92 -2.06 20.24
C GLY A 211 24.16 -3.57 20.20
N ALA A 212 23.39 -4.30 19.40
CA ALA A 212 23.59 -5.74 19.19
C ALA A 212 24.97 -6.05 18.60
N ARG A 213 25.48 -5.17 17.72
CA ARG A 213 26.80 -5.31 17.09
C ARG A 213 27.95 -4.97 18.03
N ALA A 214 27.74 -4.00 18.93
CA ALA A 214 28.70 -3.63 19.96
C ALA A 214 28.81 -4.69 21.06
N GLY A 215 27.71 -5.39 21.36
CA GLY A 215 27.63 -6.46 22.34
C GLY A 215 28.37 -7.72 21.88
N LYS A 216 29.19 -8.32 22.75
CA LYS A 216 29.87 -9.60 22.49
C LYS A 216 28.93 -10.79 22.77
N ASN A 217 27.81 -10.85 22.07
CA ASN A 217 26.78 -11.88 22.27
C ASN A 217 26.75 -12.86 21.10
N ASN A 218 26.64 -14.17 21.41
CA ASN A 218 26.54 -15.22 20.39
C ASN A 218 25.23 -15.17 19.57
N PHE A 219 24.26 -14.33 19.97
CA PHE A 219 22.94 -14.21 19.36
C PHE A 219 22.79 -12.95 18.48
N GLU A 220 23.89 -12.31 18.07
CA GLU A 220 23.88 -11.10 17.23
C GLU A 220 22.95 -11.24 16.02
N ALA A 221 23.14 -12.30 15.22
CA ALA A 221 22.34 -12.54 14.02
C ALA A 221 20.84 -12.70 14.34
N LEU A 222 20.50 -13.41 15.43
CA LEU A 222 19.12 -13.61 15.87
C LEU A 222 18.47 -12.26 16.25
N TYR A 223 19.15 -11.42 17.01
CA TYR A 223 18.64 -10.10 17.39
C TYR A 223 18.42 -9.23 16.15
N ILE A 224 19.39 -9.17 15.24
CA ILE A 224 19.26 -8.39 13.99
C ILE A 224 18.09 -8.92 13.16
N SER A 225 17.93 -10.24 13.02
CA SER A 225 16.78 -10.83 12.31
C SER A 225 15.44 -10.48 12.95
N ILE A 226 15.33 -10.53 14.29
CA ILE A 226 14.11 -10.14 15.01
C ILE A 226 13.81 -8.65 14.79
N LEU A 227 14.81 -7.77 14.86
CA LEU A 227 14.64 -6.33 14.62
C LEU A 227 14.22 -6.03 13.17
N LEU A 228 14.78 -6.72 12.18
CA LEU A 228 14.38 -6.57 10.78
C LEU A 228 12.96 -7.09 10.52
N LEU A 229 12.56 -8.20 11.15
CA LEU A 229 11.20 -8.73 11.04
C LEU A 229 10.20 -7.76 11.68
N SER A 230 10.54 -7.23 12.85
CA SER A 230 9.78 -6.19 13.54
C SER A 230 9.63 -4.93 12.69
N MET A 231 10.73 -4.52 12.05
CA MET A 231 10.73 -3.40 11.11
C MET A 231 9.76 -3.64 9.96
N ALA A 232 9.88 -4.79 9.30
CA ALA A 232 9.04 -5.13 8.17
C ALA A 232 7.57 -5.11 8.55
N TRP A 233 7.20 -5.71 9.68
CA TRP A 233 5.80 -5.76 10.10
C TRP A 233 5.26 -4.39 10.51
N THR A 234 5.99 -3.64 11.33
CA THR A 234 5.56 -2.31 11.81
C THR A 234 5.41 -1.31 10.65
N MET A 235 6.35 -1.31 9.69
CA MET A 235 6.26 -0.44 8.52
C MET A 235 5.07 -0.79 7.63
N GLN A 236 4.75 -2.08 7.49
CA GLN A 236 3.54 -2.51 6.77
C GLN A 236 2.27 -2.08 7.51
N VAL A 237 2.22 -2.16 8.83
CA VAL A 237 1.10 -1.64 9.62
C VAL A 237 0.92 -0.15 9.37
N ILE A 238 1.97 0.66 9.47
CA ILE A 238 1.90 2.11 9.17
C ILE A 238 1.35 2.35 7.76
N LYS A 239 1.88 1.62 6.76
CA LYS A 239 1.44 1.71 5.37
C LYS A 239 -0.05 1.38 5.20
N TYR A 240 -0.52 0.27 5.79
CA TYR A 240 -1.89 -0.19 5.63
C TYR A 240 -2.90 0.60 6.48
N THR A 241 -2.48 1.18 7.61
CA THR A 241 -3.29 2.19 8.33
C THR A 241 -3.51 3.41 7.44
N LEU A 242 -2.45 3.93 6.83
CA LEU A 242 -2.54 5.05 5.89
C LEU A 242 -3.43 4.70 4.69
N LEU A 243 -3.24 3.50 4.10
CA LEU A 243 -4.05 2.99 3.00
C LEU A 243 -5.54 2.97 3.38
N ALA A 244 -5.90 2.30 4.48
CA ALA A 244 -7.29 2.12 4.92
C ALA A 244 -8.00 3.47 5.19
N THR A 245 -7.30 4.40 5.84
CA THR A 245 -7.82 5.74 6.10
C THR A 245 -8.07 6.52 4.82
N ILE A 246 -7.11 6.53 3.88
CA ILE A 246 -7.27 7.26 2.61
C ILE A 246 -8.34 6.59 1.74
N THR A 247 -8.40 5.26 1.69
CA THR A 247 -9.45 4.55 0.94
C THR A 247 -10.82 4.90 1.46
N ARG A 248 -11.02 5.02 2.79
CA ARG A 248 -12.30 5.44 3.37
C ARG A 248 -12.71 6.82 2.89
N VAL A 249 -11.81 7.81 2.98
CA VAL A 249 -12.10 9.18 2.55
C VAL A 249 -12.39 9.24 1.05
N LYS A 250 -11.54 8.62 0.22
CA LYS A 250 -11.70 8.60 -1.23
C LYS A 250 -12.95 7.87 -1.69
N TYR A 251 -13.24 6.72 -1.07
CA TYR A 251 -14.43 5.95 -1.38
C TYR A 251 -15.70 6.74 -1.05
N MET A 252 -15.79 7.36 0.13
CA MET A 252 -16.97 8.15 0.53
C MET A 252 -17.22 9.33 -0.41
N TYR A 253 -16.16 9.95 -0.92
CA TYR A 253 -16.27 10.98 -1.96
C TYR A 253 -16.78 10.41 -3.29
N LEU A 254 -16.22 9.30 -3.78
CA LEU A 254 -16.61 8.72 -5.07
C LEU A 254 -18.02 8.13 -5.04
N ALA A 255 -18.34 7.35 -4.00
CA ALA A 255 -19.61 6.64 -3.88
C ALA A 255 -20.75 7.54 -3.39
N ALA A 256 -20.54 8.31 -2.32
CA ALA A 256 -21.61 9.13 -1.72
C ALA A 256 -21.52 10.63 -2.10
N GLY A 257 -20.35 11.13 -2.48
CA GLY A 257 -20.14 12.58 -2.67
C GLY A 257 -19.96 13.31 -1.34
N ASN A 258 -19.69 12.56 -0.28
CA ASN A 258 -19.54 13.07 1.07
C ASN A 258 -18.07 13.30 1.39
N ASP A 259 -17.76 14.49 1.90
CA ASP A 259 -16.41 14.83 2.37
C ASP A 259 -16.25 14.39 3.83
N VAL A 260 -15.48 13.33 4.05
CA VAL A 260 -15.12 12.86 5.39
C VAL A 260 -13.83 13.53 5.85
N GLU A 261 -13.81 14.11 7.06
CA GLU A 261 -12.59 14.68 7.62
C GLU A 261 -11.53 13.60 7.84
N THR A 262 -10.33 13.81 7.30
CA THR A 262 -9.24 12.82 7.36
C THR A 262 -8.82 12.47 8.79
N SER A 263 -8.85 13.43 9.71
CA SER A 263 -8.52 13.21 11.13
C SER A 263 -9.52 12.29 11.83
N LEU A 264 -10.81 12.46 11.54
CA LEU A 264 -11.87 11.61 12.05
C LEU A 264 -11.76 10.19 11.48
N ALA A 265 -11.57 10.09 10.15
CA ALA A 265 -11.35 8.81 9.49
C ALA A 265 -10.13 8.06 10.07
N LEU A 266 -9.03 8.76 10.36
CA LEU A 266 -7.86 8.18 11.01
C LEU A 266 -8.18 7.69 12.42
N ARG A 267 -8.84 8.52 13.22
CA ARG A 267 -9.20 8.18 14.62
C ARG A 267 -10.06 6.93 14.67
N GLU A 268 -11.06 6.82 13.79
CA GLU A 268 -11.90 5.62 13.66
C GLU A 268 -11.09 4.42 13.19
N THR A 269 -10.22 4.62 12.18
CA THR A 269 -9.35 3.55 11.65
C THR A 269 -8.46 2.96 12.74
N VAL A 270 -7.77 3.82 13.50
CA VAL A 270 -6.87 3.38 14.57
C VAL A 270 -7.63 2.73 15.73
N LYS A 271 -8.84 3.20 16.05
CA LYS A 271 -9.61 2.66 17.19
C LYS A 271 -10.36 1.37 16.90
N GLN A 272 -10.86 1.19 15.67
CA GLN A 272 -11.81 0.13 15.34
C GLN A 272 -11.22 -0.91 14.37
N LEU A 273 -10.27 -0.50 13.51
CA LEU A 273 -9.77 -1.33 12.42
C LEU A 273 -8.39 -1.92 12.67
N MET A 274 -7.77 -1.59 13.81
CA MET A 274 -6.35 -1.91 14.04
C MET A 274 -6.06 -3.40 13.97
N GLY A 275 -6.87 -4.26 14.60
CA GLY A 275 -6.69 -5.71 14.48
C GLY A 275 -6.75 -6.23 13.04
N SER A 276 -7.68 -5.71 12.23
CA SER A 276 -7.83 -6.10 10.82
C SER A 276 -6.65 -5.60 9.98
N ILE A 277 -6.16 -4.40 10.29
CA ILE A 277 -4.98 -3.81 9.64
C ILE A 277 -3.73 -4.59 10.01
N CYS A 278 -3.53 -4.95 11.28
CA CYS A 278 -2.41 -5.77 11.73
C CYS A 278 -2.42 -7.14 11.04
N ALA A 279 -3.56 -7.83 11.01
CA ALA A 279 -3.71 -9.10 10.31
C ALA A 279 -3.43 -8.96 8.80
N GLY A 280 -4.01 -7.93 8.17
CA GLY A 280 -3.84 -7.66 6.75
C GLY A 280 -2.42 -7.25 6.38
N SER A 281 -1.71 -6.54 7.26
CA SER A 281 -0.34 -6.09 7.04
C SER A 281 0.68 -7.23 6.95
N PHE A 282 0.38 -8.35 7.61
CA PHE A 282 1.12 -9.59 7.51
C PHE A 282 0.64 -10.44 6.34
N LEU A 283 -0.68 -10.67 6.26
CA LEU A 283 -1.28 -11.60 5.30
C LEU A 283 -1.19 -11.10 3.85
N VAL A 284 -1.61 -9.86 3.57
CA VAL A 284 -1.77 -9.36 2.20
C VAL A 284 -0.45 -9.31 1.42
N PRO A 285 0.70 -8.86 1.97
CA PRO A 285 1.97 -8.94 1.26
C PRO A 285 2.39 -10.38 0.90
N ILE A 286 2.17 -11.34 1.80
CA ILE A 286 2.52 -12.75 1.59
C ILE A 286 1.68 -13.33 0.45
N LEU A 287 0.35 -13.17 0.54
CA LEU A 287 -0.56 -13.71 -0.48
C LEU A 287 -0.38 -13.00 -1.83
N GLY A 288 -0.12 -11.69 -1.82
CA GLY A 288 0.23 -10.94 -3.02
C GLY A 288 1.54 -11.41 -3.66
N GLY A 289 2.52 -11.83 -2.86
CA GLY A 289 3.76 -12.46 -3.31
C GLY A 289 3.50 -13.80 -4.00
N VAL A 290 2.77 -14.71 -3.34
CA VAL A 290 2.38 -16.03 -3.86
C VAL A 290 1.60 -15.90 -5.18
N TRP A 291 0.72 -14.91 -5.28
CA TRP A 291 -0.02 -14.66 -6.51
C TRP A 291 0.84 -14.12 -7.64
N SER A 292 1.79 -13.25 -7.31
CA SER A 292 2.71 -12.69 -8.30
C SER A 292 3.65 -13.77 -8.85
N SER A 293 4.15 -14.67 -8.00
CA SER A 293 4.94 -15.83 -8.45
C SER A 293 4.12 -16.81 -9.28
N ALA A 294 2.83 -17.01 -8.95
CA ALA A 294 1.96 -17.89 -9.73
C ALA A 294 1.81 -17.40 -11.18
N ARG A 295 1.65 -16.09 -11.34
CA ARG A 295 1.58 -15.45 -12.66
C ARG A 295 2.90 -15.60 -13.42
N ALA A 296 4.02 -15.37 -12.74
CA ALA A 296 5.34 -15.53 -13.36
C ALA A 296 5.57 -16.97 -13.83
N MET A 297 5.19 -17.97 -13.02
CA MET A 297 5.31 -19.38 -13.40
C MET A 297 4.37 -19.76 -14.55
N LYS A 298 3.11 -19.30 -14.55
CA LYS A 298 2.19 -19.54 -15.66
C LYS A 298 2.70 -18.95 -16.98
N LEU A 299 3.43 -17.84 -16.92
CA LEU A 299 4.07 -17.25 -18.09
C LEU A 299 5.33 -18.01 -18.53
N ALA A 300 6.11 -18.52 -17.57
CA ALA A 300 7.30 -19.32 -17.85
C ALA A 300 6.97 -20.74 -18.34
N ALA A 301 5.81 -21.28 -17.99
CA ALA A 301 5.37 -22.63 -18.34
C ALA A 301 4.71 -22.76 -19.72
N GLY A 302 4.62 -21.69 -20.53
CA GLY A 302 4.02 -21.76 -21.87
C GLY A 302 4.71 -22.80 -22.78
N ASP A 303 3.92 -23.56 -23.56
CA ASP A 303 4.22 -24.63 -24.55
C ASP A 303 5.30 -25.69 -24.26
N THR A 304 6.14 -25.50 -23.24
CA THR A 304 7.21 -26.41 -22.87
C THR A 304 6.76 -27.34 -21.75
N GLY A 305 6.24 -28.50 -22.15
CA GLY A 305 6.12 -29.72 -21.33
C GLY A 305 4.82 -29.87 -20.54
N GLU A 306 4.05 -30.92 -20.84
CA GLU A 306 2.77 -31.26 -20.19
C GLU A 306 2.85 -31.38 -18.65
N PHE A 307 4.02 -31.78 -18.11
CA PHE A 307 4.24 -31.92 -16.66
C PHE A 307 4.43 -30.58 -15.94
N LEU A 308 5.19 -29.66 -16.52
CA LEU A 308 5.39 -28.30 -16.00
C LEU A 308 4.09 -27.50 -16.02
N PHE A 309 3.24 -27.78 -17.01
CA PHE A 309 1.91 -27.20 -17.14
C PHE A 309 0.99 -27.61 -15.98
N SER A 310 0.94 -28.90 -15.61
CA SER A 310 0.08 -29.40 -14.53
C SER A 310 0.45 -28.83 -13.14
N CYS A 311 1.74 -28.77 -12.81
CA CYS A 311 2.19 -28.18 -11.54
C CYS A 311 1.99 -26.66 -11.50
N ALA A 312 2.21 -25.96 -12.62
CA ALA A 312 1.97 -24.53 -12.73
C ALA A 312 0.49 -24.18 -12.58
N ASP A 313 -0.41 -24.98 -13.16
CA ASP A 313 -1.85 -24.80 -13.02
C ASP A 313 -2.35 -25.13 -11.62
N CYS A 314 -1.82 -26.17 -10.97
CA CYS A 314 -2.11 -26.45 -9.56
C CYS A 314 -1.70 -25.28 -8.65
N TYR A 315 -0.48 -24.77 -8.79
CA TYR A 315 -0.01 -23.62 -8.03
C TYR A 315 -0.82 -22.35 -8.33
N ALA A 316 -1.16 -22.11 -9.59
CA ALA A 316 -2.01 -21.00 -9.98
C ALA A 316 -3.41 -21.12 -9.37
N GLY A 317 -3.97 -22.33 -9.32
CA GLY A 317 -5.20 -22.65 -8.62
C GLY A 317 -5.12 -22.29 -7.13
N CYS A 318 -4.10 -22.80 -6.41
CA CYS A 318 -3.88 -22.45 -5.00
C CYS A 318 -3.71 -20.94 -4.79
N ALA A 319 -2.92 -20.27 -5.62
CA ALA A 319 -2.69 -18.84 -5.51
C ALA A 319 -3.96 -18.01 -5.79
N SER A 320 -4.81 -18.44 -6.73
CA SER A 320 -6.09 -17.80 -7.02
C SER A 320 -7.04 -17.86 -5.82
N THR A 321 -7.09 -19.01 -5.16
CA THR A 321 -7.85 -19.21 -3.92
C THR A 321 -7.30 -18.34 -2.79
N LEU A 322 -5.98 -18.26 -2.63
CA LEU A 322 -5.36 -17.45 -1.59
C LEU A 322 -5.64 -15.95 -1.75
N VAL A 323 -5.63 -15.42 -2.97
CA VAL A 323 -5.95 -13.99 -3.20
C VAL A 323 -7.37 -13.62 -2.80
N MET A 324 -8.31 -14.57 -2.88
CA MET A 324 -9.67 -14.36 -2.39
C MET A 324 -9.69 -14.06 -0.88
N TYR A 325 -8.81 -14.70 -0.10
CA TYR A 325 -8.75 -14.53 1.36
C TYR A 325 -7.94 -13.32 1.83
N GLY A 326 -7.05 -12.78 1.00
CA GLY A 326 -6.26 -11.61 1.37
C GLY A 326 -5.74 -10.86 0.17
N ASN A 327 -6.38 -9.74 -0.14
CA ASN A 327 -5.98 -8.86 -1.21
C ASN A 327 -6.03 -7.39 -0.75
N ARG A 328 -5.30 -6.54 -1.47
CA ARG A 328 -5.24 -5.11 -1.14
C ARG A 328 -6.59 -4.40 -1.30
N TRP A 329 -7.50 -4.93 -2.12
CA TRP A 329 -8.79 -4.33 -2.43
C TRP A 329 -9.75 -4.44 -1.25
N GLY A 330 -9.62 -5.51 -0.46
CA GLY A 330 -10.35 -5.71 0.80
C GLY A 330 -10.17 -4.56 1.80
N PHE A 331 -9.04 -3.83 1.78
CA PHE A 331 -8.84 -2.68 2.67
C PHE A 331 -9.85 -1.56 2.46
N VAL A 332 -10.49 -1.47 1.28
CA VAL A 332 -11.61 -0.53 1.07
C VAL A 332 -12.79 -0.92 1.95
N HIS A 333 -13.20 -2.19 1.94
CA HIS A 333 -14.28 -2.70 2.79
C HIS A 333 -13.92 -2.69 4.28
N VAL A 334 -12.64 -2.89 4.64
CA VAL A 334 -12.16 -2.68 6.02
C VAL A 334 -12.39 -1.23 6.42
N GLY A 335 -11.91 -0.27 5.62
CA GLY A 335 -12.01 1.16 5.91
C GLY A 335 -13.44 1.71 5.93
N VAL A 336 -14.30 1.25 5.03
CA VAL A 336 -15.65 1.80 4.83
C VAL A 336 -16.68 1.08 5.69
N TYR A 337 -16.68 -0.25 5.64
CA TYR A 337 -17.72 -1.10 6.24
C TYR A 337 -17.32 -1.74 7.56
N ASN A 338 -16.12 -1.45 8.09
CA ASN A 338 -15.61 -2.02 9.34
C ASN A 338 -15.61 -3.56 9.35
N LYS A 339 -15.29 -4.17 8.21
CA LYS A 339 -15.20 -5.62 8.06
C LYS A 339 -13.81 -6.14 8.45
N GLY A 340 -13.74 -7.38 8.93
CA GLY A 340 -12.48 -8.11 9.06
C GLY A 340 -11.79 -8.28 7.70
N ILE A 341 -10.46 -8.15 7.62
CA ILE A 341 -9.72 -8.14 6.34
C ILE A 341 -10.00 -9.35 5.44
N MET A 342 -10.18 -10.54 6.03
CA MET A 342 -10.46 -11.75 5.26
C MET A 342 -11.84 -11.71 4.60
N GLN A 343 -12.89 -11.40 5.37
CA GLN A 343 -14.24 -11.24 4.83
C GLN A 343 -14.30 -10.10 3.82
N ALA A 344 -13.65 -8.98 4.14
CA ALA A 344 -13.55 -7.83 3.26
C ALA A 344 -12.88 -8.17 1.92
N SER A 345 -11.84 -9.02 1.94
CA SER A 345 -11.14 -9.47 0.74
C SER A 345 -12.01 -10.39 -0.13
N ILE A 346 -12.76 -11.30 0.50
CA ILE A 346 -13.69 -12.21 -0.17
C ILE A 346 -14.80 -11.42 -0.88
N ASP A 347 -15.46 -10.53 -0.15
CA ASP A 347 -16.60 -9.74 -0.66
C ASP A 347 -16.20 -8.92 -1.89
N VAL A 348 -15.04 -8.23 -1.84
CA VAL A 348 -14.54 -7.43 -2.95
C VAL A 348 -14.17 -8.29 -4.15
N TRP A 349 -13.56 -9.45 -3.91
CA TRP A 349 -13.16 -10.36 -4.99
C TRP A 349 -14.39 -10.99 -5.68
N GLU A 350 -15.42 -11.36 -4.93
CA GLU A 350 -16.71 -11.80 -5.46
C GLU A 350 -17.41 -10.71 -6.26
N LEU A 351 -17.39 -9.47 -5.75
CA LEU A 351 -17.91 -8.32 -6.49
C LEU A 351 -17.21 -8.15 -7.84
N PHE A 352 -15.88 -8.19 -7.88
CA PHE A 352 -15.12 -8.09 -9.13
C PHE A 352 -15.44 -9.22 -10.11
N ARG A 353 -15.64 -10.45 -9.63
CA ARG A 353 -16.04 -11.57 -10.48
C ARG A 353 -17.44 -11.38 -11.07
N LYS A 354 -18.39 -10.91 -10.25
CA LYS A 354 -19.80 -10.71 -10.66
C LYS A 354 -19.94 -9.74 -11.84
N ILE A 355 -19.07 -8.74 -11.92
CA ILE A 355 -19.10 -7.70 -12.97
C ILE A 355 -17.95 -7.86 -13.99
N GLU A 356 -17.30 -9.02 -14.01
CA GLU A 356 -16.24 -9.38 -14.97
C GLU A 356 -15.02 -8.42 -14.97
N LEU A 357 -14.69 -7.82 -13.82
CA LEU A 357 -13.53 -6.92 -13.68
C LEU A 357 -12.20 -7.65 -13.47
N GLU A 358 -12.20 -8.97 -13.26
CA GLU A 358 -11.00 -9.73 -12.95
C GLU A 358 -9.86 -9.56 -13.99
N PRO A 359 -10.10 -9.65 -15.32
CA PRO A 359 -9.05 -9.42 -16.32
C PRO A 359 -8.46 -8.00 -16.24
N LEU A 360 -9.29 -7.02 -15.89
CA LEU A 360 -8.88 -5.63 -15.72
C LEU A 360 -7.95 -5.46 -14.52
N ILE A 361 -8.38 -5.98 -13.36
CA ILE A 361 -7.62 -5.99 -12.10
C ILE A 361 -6.29 -6.73 -12.28
N ASN A 362 -6.30 -7.82 -13.06
CA ASN A 362 -5.11 -8.59 -13.37
C ASN A 362 -4.11 -7.81 -14.24
N SER A 363 -4.59 -6.83 -15.01
CA SER A 363 -3.78 -5.94 -15.85
C SER A 363 -3.29 -4.67 -15.12
N ASP A 364 -3.75 -4.41 -13.90
CA ASP A 364 -3.32 -3.26 -13.10
C ASP A 364 -1.83 -3.34 -12.75
N LEU A 365 -1.13 -2.21 -12.92
CA LEU A 365 0.29 -2.08 -12.62
C LEU A 365 0.57 -1.19 -11.41
N THR A 366 -0.46 -0.70 -10.71
CA THR A 366 -0.28 0.19 -9.56
C THR A 366 0.53 -0.49 -8.45
N GLY A 367 0.32 -1.80 -8.26
CA GLY A 367 1.08 -2.58 -7.27
C GLY A 367 2.56 -2.63 -7.61
N SER A 368 2.86 -2.92 -8.88
CA SER A 368 4.22 -2.95 -9.42
C SER A 368 4.88 -1.58 -9.38
N PHE A 369 4.15 -0.52 -9.73
CA PHE A 369 4.63 0.86 -9.61
C PHE A 369 5.03 1.18 -8.17
N CYS A 370 4.16 0.94 -7.18
CA CYS A 370 4.50 1.21 -5.78
C CYS A 370 5.67 0.34 -5.28
N PHE A 371 5.78 -0.91 -5.74
CA PHE A 371 6.90 -1.79 -5.43
C PHE A 371 8.22 -1.26 -6.03
N LEU A 372 8.24 -0.94 -7.32
CA LEU A 372 9.41 -0.46 -8.04
C LEU A 372 9.87 0.91 -7.54
N SER A 373 8.96 1.82 -7.21
CA SER A 373 9.30 3.07 -6.52
C SER A 373 10.02 2.79 -5.20
N GLY A 374 9.52 1.81 -4.43
CA GLY A 374 10.17 1.32 -3.22
C GLY A 374 11.58 0.80 -3.48
N VAL A 375 11.75 -0.05 -4.49
CA VAL A 375 13.06 -0.60 -4.88
C VAL A 375 14.01 0.52 -5.30
N ALA A 376 13.57 1.48 -6.11
CA ALA A 376 14.39 2.60 -6.56
C ALA A 376 14.87 3.49 -5.40
N VAL A 377 13.98 3.83 -4.46
CA VAL A 377 14.36 4.64 -3.29
C VAL A 377 15.24 3.84 -2.34
N GLY A 378 14.88 2.58 -2.04
CA GLY A 378 15.71 1.67 -1.25
C GLY A 378 17.11 1.55 -1.83
N ALA A 379 17.20 1.34 -3.14
CA ALA A 379 18.46 1.22 -3.83
C ALA A 379 19.29 2.52 -3.80
N THR A 380 18.65 3.67 -4.01
CA THR A 380 19.34 4.97 -3.90
C THR A 380 19.88 5.20 -2.48
N CYS A 381 19.12 4.83 -1.45
CA CYS A 381 19.54 4.91 -0.06
C CYS A 381 20.72 3.98 0.23
N SER A 382 20.69 2.75 -0.29
CA SER A 382 21.81 1.81 -0.25
C SER A 382 23.07 2.35 -0.88
N LEU A 383 22.98 3.08 -2.00
CA LEU A 383 24.15 3.72 -2.61
C LEU A 383 24.71 4.80 -1.69
N VAL A 384 23.87 5.65 -1.09
CA VAL A 384 24.31 6.68 -0.14
C VAL A 384 25.04 6.07 1.05
N GLY A 385 24.42 5.13 1.75
CA GLY A 385 25.01 4.50 2.93
C GLY A 385 26.19 3.58 2.59
N GLY A 386 26.06 2.83 1.50
CA GLY A 386 27.05 1.84 1.05
C GLY A 386 28.33 2.47 0.49
N ILE A 387 28.23 3.53 -0.33
CA ILE A 387 29.41 4.25 -0.84
C ILE A 387 30.16 4.93 0.31
N TRP A 388 29.42 5.57 1.23
CA TRP A 388 30.03 6.18 2.41
C TRP A 388 30.78 5.12 3.24
N ALA A 389 30.13 4.00 3.55
CA ALA A 389 30.75 2.91 4.29
C ALA A 389 31.94 2.29 3.55
N PHE A 390 31.86 2.13 2.23
CA PHE A 390 32.93 1.62 1.38
C PHE A 390 34.20 2.47 1.47
N VAL A 391 34.05 3.80 1.46
CA VAL A 391 35.16 4.75 1.54
C VAL A 391 35.80 4.78 2.94
N ILE A 392 34.99 4.70 4.01
CA ILE A 392 35.50 4.86 5.38
C ILE A 392 35.94 3.53 6.01
N HIS A 393 35.08 2.51 6.01
CA HIS A 393 35.36 1.18 6.58
C HIS A 393 34.68 0.10 5.75
N LYS A 394 35.43 -0.43 4.78
CA LYS A 394 34.99 -1.45 3.82
C LYS A 394 34.27 -2.65 4.46
N SER A 395 34.63 -3.02 5.69
CA SER A 395 34.01 -4.14 6.43
C SER A 395 32.52 -3.95 6.72
N TYR A 396 32.06 -2.71 6.90
CA TYR A 396 30.66 -2.42 7.20
C TYR A 396 29.82 -2.15 5.94
N ALA A 397 30.45 -2.08 4.76
CA ALA A 397 29.78 -1.67 3.52
C ALA A 397 28.60 -2.59 3.17
N THR A 398 28.77 -3.91 3.24
CA THR A 398 27.72 -4.89 2.90
C THR A 398 26.48 -4.74 3.78
N GLU A 399 26.65 -4.77 5.10
CA GLU A 399 25.54 -4.71 6.05
C GLU A 399 24.82 -3.36 5.99
N LEU A 400 25.56 -2.25 5.94
CA LEU A 400 24.98 -0.91 5.88
C LEU A 400 24.22 -0.69 4.57
N THR A 401 24.71 -1.25 3.46
CA THR A 401 24.00 -1.24 2.16
C THR A 401 22.66 -1.96 2.27
N LEU A 402 22.61 -3.12 2.93
CA LEU A 402 21.39 -3.91 3.12
C LEU A 402 20.40 -3.22 4.05
N PHE A 403 20.84 -2.69 5.19
CA PHE A 403 19.96 -1.96 6.11
C PHE A 403 19.39 -0.69 5.48
N ALA A 404 20.24 0.08 4.79
CA ALA A 404 19.82 1.24 4.01
C ALA A 404 18.76 0.88 2.96
N PHE A 405 18.88 -0.28 2.31
CA PHE A 405 17.91 -0.77 1.33
C PHE A 405 16.54 -0.92 1.95
N PHE A 406 16.45 -1.68 3.05
CA PHE A 406 15.18 -1.98 3.71
C PHE A 406 14.52 -0.71 4.24
N ILE A 407 15.28 0.20 4.85
CA ILE A 407 14.77 1.49 5.33
C ILE A 407 14.20 2.30 4.17
N GLY A 408 14.99 2.53 3.12
CA GLY A 408 14.53 3.29 1.96
C GLY A 408 13.31 2.66 1.27
N TYR A 409 13.31 1.34 1.13
CA TYR A 409 12.20 0.59 0.57
C TYR A 409 10.92 0.81 1.36
N PHE A 410 10.92 0.53 2.67
CA PHE A 410 9.72 0.64 3.49
C PHE A 410 9.22 2.09 3.62
N MET A 411 10.10 3.08 3.72
CA MET A 411 9.72 4.50 3.70
C MET A 411 8.97 4.86 2.43
N CYS A 412 9.49 4.47 1.27
CA CYS A 412 8.84 4.77 0.01
C CYS A 412 7.53 4.00 -0.14
N ARG A 413 7.44 2.77 0.37
CA ARG A 413 6.18 2.01 0.40
C ARG A 413 5.10 2.70 1.23
N ILE A 414 5.44 3.34 2.36
CA ILE A 414 4.53 4.18 3.13
C ILE A 414 4.11 5.39 2.28
N ALA A 415 5.07 6.07 1.65
CA ALA A 415 4.77 7.25 0.83
C ALA A 415 3.81 6.95 -0.34
N MET A 416 4.02 5.82 -1.01
CA MET A 416 3.18 5.35 -2.12
C MET A 416 1.81 4.79 -1.68
N ALA A 417 1.56 4.61 -0.37
CA ALA A 417 0.28 4.11 0.12
C ALA A 417 -0.90 5.00 -0.31
N TRP A 418 -0.67 6.31 -0.45
CA TRP A 418 -1.66 7.25 -0.97
C TRP A 418 -2.11 6.90 -2.38
N GLN A 419 -1.15 6.71 -3.28
CA GLN A 419 -1.39 6.39 -4.69
C GLN A 419 -2.15 5.07 -4.79
N GLN A 420 -1.70 4.08 -4.02
CA GLN A 420 -2.33 2.77 -3.94
C GLN A 420 -3.77 2.89 -3.41
N ALA A 421 -4.01 3.71 -2.38
CA ALA A 421 -5.33 3.91 -1.79
C ALA A 421 -6.32 4.49 -2.81
N CYS A 422 -5.91 5.54 -3.53
CA CYS A 422 -6.73 6.21 -4.53
C CYS A 422 -7.19 5.23 -5.62
N VAL A 423 -6.26 4.45 -6.17
CA VAL A 423 -6.57 3.45 -7.19
C VAL A 423 -7.47 2.35 -6.62
N THR A 424 -7.18 1.84 -5.43
CA THR A 424 -8.02 0.81 -4.80
C THR A 424 -9.44 1.27 -4.55
N ALA A 425 -9.63 2.49 -4.04
CA ALA A 425 -10.95 3.07 -3.83
C ALA A 425 -11.68 3.30 -5.15
N TYR A 426 -10.98 3.76 -6.19
CA TYR A 426 -11.57 3.99 -7.52
C TYR A 426 -12.13 2.70 -8.14
N TYR A 427 -11.36 1.61 -8.15
CA TYR A 427 -11.84 0.34 -8.71
C TYR A 427 -12.99 -0.26 -7.89
N VAL A 428 -12.92 -0.23 -6.55
CA VAL A 428 -13.99 -0.79 -5.71
C VAL A 428 -15.27 0.03 -5.80
N ALA A 429 -15.16 1.37 -5.77
CA ALA A 429 -16.34 2.24 -5.92
C ALA A 429 -16.97 2.10 -7.31
N TYR A 430 -16.18 1.95 -8.37
CA TYR A 430 -16.69 1.64 -9.70
C TYR A 430 -17.39 0.28 -9.72
N ALA A 431 -16.81 -0.72 -9.06
CA ALA A 431 -17.36 -2.06 -9.03
C ALA A 431 -18.74 -2.14 -8.36
N GLU A 432 -18.95 -1.38 -7.30
CA GLU A 432 -20.23 -1.35 -6.60
C GLU A 432 -21.31 -0.56 -7.34
N ASN A 433 -20.93 0.49 -8.08
CA ASN A 433 -21.87 1.26 -8.89
C ASN A 433 -21.28 1.69 -10.25
N PRO A 434 -21.21 0.78 -11.24
CA PRO A 434 -20.62 1.05 -12.55
C PRO A 434 -21.38 2.11 -13.37
N GLN A 435 -22.66 2.36 -13.04
CA GLN A 435 -23.54 3.30 -13.75
C GLN A 435 -23.50 4.71 -13.15
N SER A 436 -22.69 4.94 -12.11
CA SER A 436 -22.59 6.25 -11.48
C SER A 436 -21.99 7.28 -12.46
N PRO A 437 -22.62 8.46 -12.61
CA PRO A 437 -22.13 9.52 -13.51
C PRO A 437 -20.81 10.17 -13.05
N ARG A 438 -20.31 9.81 -11.86
CA ARG A 438 -19.04 10.31 -11.32
C ARG A 438 -17.81 9.59 -11.88
N PHE A 439 -17.99 8.45 -12.56
CA PHE A 439 -16.90 7.74 -13.21
C PHE A 439 -16.77 8.16 -14.66
N ASP A 440 -15.52 8.24 -15.12
CA ASP A 440 -15.22 8.48 -16.53
C ASP A 440 -15.20 7.17 -17.32
N ASN A 441 -15.05 7.28 -18.64
CA ASN A 441 -15.04 6.11 -19.53
C ASN A 441 -13.74 5.27 -19.43
N THR A 442 -12.79 5.60 -18.52
CA THR A 442 -11.49 4.90 -18.42
C THR A 442 -11.63 3.40 -18.24
N ILE A 443 -12.50 2.95 -17.32
CA ILE A 443 -12.72 1.52 -17.08
C ILE A 443 -13.51 0.87 -18.24
N PRO A 444 -14.68 1.41 -18.66
CA PRO A 444 -15.43 0.88 -19.79
C PRO A 444 -14.61 0.72 -21.09
N ASP A 445 -13.86 1.76 -21.47
CA ASP A 445 -13.02 1.75 -22.69
C ASP A 445 -12.00 0.61 -22.66
N ARG A 446 -11.44 0.35 -21.47
CA ARG A 446 -10.44 -0.71 -21.29
C ARG A 446 -11.07 -2.10 -21.33
N ILE A 447 -12.24 -2.29 -20.70
CA ILE A 447 -12.98 -3.55 -20.78
C ILE A 447 -13.30 -3.86 -22.25
N GLN A 448 -13.81 -2.88 -23.00
CA GLN A 448 -14.12 -3.07 -24.42
C GLN A 448 -12.86 -3.43 -25.23
N ARG A 449 -11.73 -2.77 -24.96
CA ARG A 449 -10.46 -3.09 -25.62
C ARG A 449 -9.99 -4.52 -25.29
N LEU A 450 -10.12 -4.97 -24.05
CA LEU A 450 -9.75 -6.34 -23.67
C LEU A 450 -10.64 -7.38 -24.35
N ARG A 451 -11.96 -7.15 -24.42
CA ARG A 451 -12.88 -8.03 -25.15
C ARG A 451 -12.54 -8.13 -26.64
N ARG A 452 -12.18 -7.02 -27.29
CA ARG A 452 -11.74 -7.02 -28.70
C ARG A 452 -10.43 -7.75 -28.96
N LEU A 453 -9.58 -7.94 -27.94
CA LEU A 453 -8.34 -8.71 -28.05
C LEU A 453 -8.55 -10.20 -27.81
N GLN A 454 -9.71 -10.58 -27.27
CA GLN A 454 -10.09 -11.97 -26.97
C GLN A 454 -11.01 -12.57 -28.03
N ALA A 455 -11.76 -11.74 -28.76
CA ALA A 455 -12.47 -12.10 -29.98
C ALA A 455 -11.52 -12.06 -31.18
#